data_AF-A0A135L5V0-F1
#
_entry.id   AF-A0A135L5V0-F1
#
_cell.length_a   1.000
_cell.length_b   1.000
_cell.length_c   1.000
_cell.angle_alpha   90.00
_cell.angle_beta   90.00
_cell.angle_gamma   90.00
#
_symmetry.space_group_name_H-M   'P 1'
#
loop_
_entity.id
_entity.type
_entity.pdbx_description
1 polymer ?
#
loop_
_entity_poly.entity_id
_entity_poly.type
_entity_poly.pdbx_seq_one_letter_code
_entity_poly.pdbx_strand_id
1 'polypeptide(L)'
;MLTHYEYISRDQTGNSAYGQVPASISLSTIDQNRTTGELKVVDLKKVDFSKVDGLWIPCNGSVTPWNTHLSSEEYDADARAYEADQNKTFVGSFTKNYFQDENKVGNPYAYGYIPEVVVRPDNSTTVVKHYSMGRFSHELGKVAPDGKTVFFGDDGTNTMLFMYVADNAQDLSAGTLYAAKWIQTSDQNGGVANLKWIKLGHATDEEIKSYIDKGIKFSDIFETADQDTEGFSKIKTYPSGNVEWLKVKPGMEKAAAFLESRRYGAMLEKGMLKDENGLDPQDDIQLPKLKAGATYELALKAGQKDSENNHIDSSYVPATMKGLIIGEDLLVPDEKGNTAVVAITT
;
A
#
# COMPACT_ATOMS: atom_id res chain seq x y z
N MET A 1 -17.79 -7.07 14.87
CA MET A 1 -17.59 -6.66 13.46
C MET A 1 -16.94 -5.30 13.43
N LEU A 2 -15.89 -5.12 12.63
CA LEU A 2 -15.28 -3.81 12.40
C LEU A 2 -15.79 -3.24 11.07
N THR A 3 -16.07 -1.93 11.05
CA THR A 3 -16.54 -1.21 9.86
C THR A 3 -15.66 0.00 9.63
N HIS A 4 -15.03 0.05 8.46
CA HIS A 4 -14.25 1.21 8.01
C HIS A 4 -15.17 2.30 7.49
N TYR A 5 -14.82 3.55 7.78
CA TYR A 5 -15.40 4.73 7.17
C TYR A 5 -14.26 5.47 6.48
N GLU A 6 -14.12 5.22 5.18
CA GLU A 6 -12.99 5.61 4.33
C GLU A 6 -12.76 7.13 4.32
N TYR A 7 -13.74 7.90 3.85
CA TYR A 7 -13.69 9.36 3.89
C TYR A 7 -15.07 10.00 3.85
N ILE A 8 -15.10 11.29 4.16
CA ILE A 8 -16.23 12.16 3.89
C ILE A 8 -15.95 12.89 2.57
N SER A 9 -16.78 12.68 1.55
CA SER A 9 -16.56 13.32 0.24
C SER A 9 -16.91 14.82 0.27
N ARG A 10 -17.93 15.22 1.04
CA ARG A 10 -18.41 16.60 1.09
C ARG A 10 -18.79 17.04 2.50
N ASP A 11 -18.53 18.30 2.81
CA ASP A 11 -19.00 18.94 4.04
C ASP A 11 -20.49 19.36 3.95
N GLN A 12 -21.03 19.93 5.03
CA GLN A 12 -22.42 20.38 5.10
C GLN A 12 -22.75 21.54 4.14
N THR A 13 -21.73 22.24 3.62
CA THR A 13 -21.88 23.33 2.65
C THR A 13 -21.74 22.84 1.20
N GLY A 14 -21.43 21.55 1.00
CA GLY A 14 -21.27 20.91 -0.30
C GLY A 14 -19.85 20.96 -0.87
N ASN A 15 -18.89 21.57 -0.16
CA ASN A 15 -17.48 21.63 -0.55
C ASN A 15 -16.80 20.28 -0.32
N SER A 16 -15.69 20.02 -1.01
CA SER A 16 -14.92 18.79 -0.82
C SER A 16 -14.37 18.71 0.60
N ALA A 17 -14.60 17.56 1.26
CA ALA A 17 -14.01 17.22 2.57
C ALA A 17 -13.03 16.03 2.46
N TYR A 18 -12.79 15.55 1.23
CA TYR A 18 -11.93 14.41 0.95
C TYR A 18 -10.51 14.62 1.50
N GLY A 19 -10.01 13.62 2.24
CA GLY A 19 -8.68 13.64 2.86
C GLY A 19 -8.49 14.62 4.02
N GLN A 20 -9.46 15.49 4.30
CA GLN A 20 -9.35 16.52 5.34
C GLN A 20 -9.91 16.05 6.68
N VAL A 21 -10.94 15.23 6.67
CA VAL A 21 -11.61 14.76 7.89
C VAL A 21 -10.98 13.44 8.35
N PRO A 22 -10.65 13.29 9.64
CA PRO A 22 -10.12 12.04 10.16
C PRO A 22 -11.08 10.88 9.91
N ALA A 23 -10.56 9.80 9.34
CA ALA A 23 -11.33 8.60 9.16
C ALA A 23 -11.52 7.87 10.49
N SER A 24 -12.40 6.86 10.50
CA SER A 24 -12.65 6.09 11.72
C SER A 24 -13.01 4.64 11.41
N ILE A 25 -12.84 3.79 12.41
CA ILE A 25 -13.42 2.45 12.44
C ILE A 25 -14.40 2.37 13.60
N SER A 26 -15.52 1.70 13.40
CA SER A 26 -16.43 1.32 14.48
C SER A 26 -16.35 -0.17 14.77
N LEU A 27 -16.41 -0.54 16.04
CA LEU A 27 -16.65 -1.90 16.53
C LEU A 27 -18.14 -2.06 16.86
N SER A 28 -18.79 -2.99 16.15
CA SER A 28 -20.18 -3.42 16.41
C SER A 28 -20.20 -4.79 17.09
N THR A 29 -20.95 -4.90 18.19
CA THR A 29 -21.33 -6.19 18.77
C THR A 29 -22.61 -6.67 18.10
N ILE A 30 -22.58 -7.90 17.56
CA ILE A 30 -23.70 -8.49 16.84
C ILE A 30 -24.21 -9.69 17.63
N ASP A 31 -25.47 -9.66 18.01
CA ASP A 31 -26.19 -10.82 18.53
C ASP A 31 -26.80 -11.59 17.37
N GLN A 32 -26.62 -12.91 17.36
CA GLN A 32 -27.19 -13.79 16.34
C GLN A 32 -28.27 -14.66 16.99
N ASN A 33 -29.50 -14.53 16.48
CA ASN A 33 -30.59 -15.42 16.84
C ASN A 33 -30.21 -16.87 16.46
N ARG A 34 -30.11 -17.74 17.46
CA ARG A 34 -29.65 -19.13 17.28
C ARG A 34 -30.63 -20.03 16.51
N THR A 35 -31.88 -19.61 16.36
CA THR A 35 -32.92 -20.37 15.64
C THR A 35 -33.08 -19.89 14.20
N THR A 36 -33.12 -18.57 14.00
CA THR A 36 -33.39 -17.96 12.67
C THR A 36 -32.14 -17.54 11.93
N GLY A 37 -31.01 -17.38 12.62
CA GLY A 37 -29.78 -16.81 12.07
C GLY A 37 -29.78 -15.29 11.95
N GLU A 38 -30.88 -14.61 12.32
CA GLU A 38 -31.01 -13.15 12.26
C GLU A 38 -29.92 -12.45 13.09
N LEU A 39 -29.31 -11.42 12.51
CA LEU A 39 -28.24 -10.62 13.13
C LEU A 39 -28.79 -9.28 13.62
N LYS A 40 -28.54 -8.94 14.88
CA LYS A 40 -28.91 -7.66 15.48
C LYS A 40 -27.68 -6.97 16.07
N VAL A 41 -27.48 -5.70 15.71
CA VAL A 41 -26.47 -4.87 16.38
C VAL A 41 -26.98 -4.48 17.77
N VAL A 42 -26.21 -4.82 18.80
CA VAL A 42 -26.56 -4.57 20.21
C VAL A 42 -25.66 -3.55 20.90
N ASP A 43 -24.49 -3.26 20.32
CA ASP A 43 -23.58 -2.22 20.78
C ASP A 43 -22.75 -1.69 19.59
N LEU A 44 -22.38 -0.41 19.62
CA LEU A 44 -21.58 0.25 18.60
C LEU A 44 -20.69 1.31 19.26
N LYS A 45 -19.38 1.21 19.07
CA LYS A 45 -18.41 2.21 19.53
C LYS A 45 -17.31 2.46 18.52
N LYS A 46 -16.64 3.61 18.63
CA LYS A 46 -15.46 3.93 17.83
C LYS A 46 -14.24 3.22 18.39
N VAL A 47 -13.36 2.78 17.48
CA VAL A 47 -12.02 2.29 17.84
C VAL A 47 -11.13 3.51 18.07
N ASP A 48 -10.34 3.48 19.15
CA ASP A 48 -9.44 4.56 19.52
C ASP A 48 -8.09 4.46 18.80
N PHE A 49 -7.80 5.45 17.95
CA PHE A 49 -6.55 5.58 17.19
C PHE A 49 -5.58 6.61 17.79
N SER A 50 -5.86 7.14 18.99
CA SER A 50 -5.05 8.20 19.63
C SER A 50 -3.58 7.81 19.84
N LYS A 51 -3.27 6.52 19.98
CA LYS A 51 -1.91 6.01 20.14
C LYS A 51 -1.08 5.95 18.86
N VAL A 52 -1.71 6.13 17.71
CA VAL A 52 -1.08 6.04 16.37
C VAL A 52 -1.40 7.26 15.51
N ASP A 53 -1.73 8.38 16.17
CA ASP A 53 -1.99 9.69 15.56
C ASP A 53 -3.13 9.71 14.53
N GLY A 54 -4.10 8.81 14.70
CA GLY A 54 -5.29 8.75 13.86
C GLY A 54 -5.20 7.73 12.74
N LEU A 55 -6.24 7.73 11.90
CA LEU A 55 -6.40 6.82 10.77
C LEU A 55 -6.56 7.63 9.49
N TRP A 56 -5.66 7.38 8.53
CA TRP A 56 -5.66 8.04 7.23
C TRP A 56 -6.38 7.18 6.18
N ILE A 57 -7.44 7.71 5.58
CA ILE A 57 -8.14 7.17 4.40
C ILE A 57 -8.12 5.63 4.33
N PRO A 58 -8.82 4.93 5.23
CA PRO A 58 -8.79 3.48 5.28
C PRO A 58 -9.61 2.89 4.15
N CYS A 59 -8.99 2.09 3.29
CA CYS A 59 -9.71 1.35 2.28
C CYS A 59 -10.21 0.01 2.86
N ASN A 60 -9.64 -1.11 2.40
CA ASN A 60 -10.12 -2.45 2.75
C ASN A 60 -9.50 -2.96 4.07
N GLY A 61 -9.99 -4.11 4.53
CA GLY A 61 -9.45 -4.77 5.71
C GLY A 61 -9.50 -6.29 5.60
N SER A 62 -8.60 -6.96 6.32
CA SER A 62 -8.56 -8.42 6.40
C SER A 62 -8.45 -8.91 7.84
N VAL A 63 -8.88 -10.14 8.06
CA VAL A 63 -8.68 -10.82 9.34
C VAL A 63 -7.43 -11.69 9.25
N THR A 64 -6.53 -11.52 10.21
CA THR A 64 -5.32 -12.35 10.34
C THR A 64 -5.67 -13.77 10.79
N PRO A 65 -4.78 -14.75 10.58
CA PRO A 65 -4.94 -16.09 11.14
C PRO A 65 -5.06 -16.14 12.67
N TRP A 66 -4.61 -15.10 13.38
CA TRP A 66 -4.71 -14.96 14.85
C TRP A 66 -5.86 -14.05 15.30
N ASN A 67 -6.85 -13.83 14.42
CA ASN A 67 -8.12 -13.17 14.74
C ASN A 67 -7.97 -11.70 15.18
N THR A 68 -7.03 -10.99 14.58
CA THR A 68 -6.94 -9.52 14.61
C THR A 68 -7.35 -8.97 13.25
N HIS A 69 -7.58 -7.67 13.18
CA HIS A 69 -8.04 -7.00 11.97
C HIS A 69 -6.95 -6.09 11.42
N LEU A 70 -6.42 -6.42 10.24
CA LEU A 70 -5.57 -5.52 9.47
C LEU A 70 -6.47 -4.57 8.70
N SER A 71 -6.40 -3.29 9.04
CA SER A 71 -6.89 -2.20 8.21
C SER A 71 -5.84 -1.84 7.16
N SER A 72 -6.16 -0.90 6.28
CA SER A 72 -5.19 -0.20 5.46
C SER A 72 -5.27 1.31 5.63
N GLU A 73 -4.26 2.02 5.15
CA GLU A 73 -4.28 3.46 4.88
C GLU A 73 -3.88 3.65 3.41
N GLU A 74 -4.76 4.26 2.63
CA GLU A 74 -4.62 4.44 1.19
C GLU A 74 -4.21 5.88 0.83
N TYR A 75 -3.71 6.08 -0.39
CA TYR A 75 -3.37 7.39 -0.95
C TYR A 75 -2.42 8.19 -0.07
N ASP A 76 -1.27 7.59 0.21
CA ASP A 76 -0.21 8.21 0.99
C ASP A 76 0.22 9.54 0.37
N ALA A 77 0.31 10.58 1.20
CA ALA A 77 0.63 11.92 0.73
C ALA A 77 2.07 12.01 0.19
N ASP A 78 2.29 12.66 -0.96
CA ASP A 78 3.65 12.89 -1.46
C ASP A 78 4.42 13.81 -0.51
N ALA A 79 5.41 13.24 0.19
CA ALA A 79 6.23 13.96 1.16
C ALA A 79 7.09 15.06 0.49
N ARG A 80 7.51 14.86 -0.77
CA ARG A 80 8.23 15.89 -1.54
C ARG A 80 7.32 17.08 -1.83
N ALA A 81 6.10 16.82 -2.28
CA ALA A 81 5.10 17.86 -2.54
C ALA A 81 4.74 18.62 -1.25
N TYR A 82 4.54 17.90 -0.14
CA TYR A 82 4.26 18.50 1.17
C TYR A 82 5.41 19.36 1.69
N GLU A 83 6.65 18.91 1.54
CA GLU A 83 7.83 19.68 1.95
C GLU A 83 7.98 20.97 1.14
N ALA A 84 7.66 20.94 -0.16
CA ALA A 84 7.68 22.13 -1.01
C ALA A 84 6.54 23.12 -0.70
N ASP A 85 5.32 22.60 -0.46
CA ASP A 85 4.15 23.38 -0.07
C ASP A 85 3.13 22.47 0.64
N GLN A 86 2.89 22.74 1.92
CA GLN A 86 2.00 21.92 2.76
C GLN A 86 0.56 21.87 2.25
N ASN A 87 0.13 22.82 1.41
CA ASN A 87 -1.22 22.86 0.83
C ASN A 87 -1.39 21.92 -0.38
N LYS A 88 -0.31 21.31 -0.88
CA LYS A 88 -0.36 20.34 -1.98
C LYS A 88 -0.88 18.97 -1.55
N THR A 89 -1.01 18.74 -0.25
CA THR A 89 -1.54 17.48 0.30
C THR A 89 -2.55 17.79 1.40
N PHE A 90 -3.33 16.79 1.80
CA PHE A 90 -4.32 16.98 2.85
C PHE A 90 -3.77 16.83 4.28
N VAL A 91 -2.48 16.46 4.44
CA VAL A 91 -1.87 16.11 5.73
C VAL A 91 -2.01 17.22 6.77
N GLY A 92 -1.82 18.49 6.36
CA GLY A 92 -1.99 19.63 7.25
C GLY A 92 -3.42 19.75 7.78
N SER A 93 -4.41 19.73 6.88
CA SER A 93 -5.83 19.83 7.23
C SER A 93 -6.31 18.63 8.07
N PHE A 94 -5.95 17.41 7.68
CA PHE A 94 -6.20 16.19 8.44
C PHE A 94 -5.68 16.30 9.88
N THR A 95 -4.42 16.71 10.03
CA THR A 95 -3.76 16.77 11.33
C THR A 95 -4.46 17.76 12.25
N LYS A 96 -4.75 18.97 11.75
CA LYS A 96 -5.47 19.99 12.53
C LYS A 96 -6.85 19.54 12.96
N ASN A 97 -7.60 18.90 12.06
CA ASN A 97 -8.94 18.38 12.34
C ASN A 97 -8.91 17.22 13.35
N TYR A 98 -7.93 16.31 13.24
CA TYR A 98 -7.80 15.19 14.17
C TYR A 98 -7.45 15.64 15.59
N PHE A 99 -6.44 16.48 15.72
CA PHE A 99 -5.97 16.97 17.03
C PHE A 99 -6.83 18.12 17.56
N GLN A 100 -7.74 18.67 16.75
CA GLN A 100 -8.50 19.89 17.04
C GLN A 100 -7.60 21.06 17.47
N ASP A 101 -6.47 21.21 16.76
CA ASP A 101 -5.45 22.21 17.05
C ASP A 101 -4.89 22.80 15.76
N GLU A 102 -5.18 24.09 15.53
CA GLU A 102 -4.73 24.85 14.36
C GLU A 102 -3.22 25.04 14.27
N ASN A 103 -2.50 24.86 15.38
CA ASN A 103 -1.04 24.99 15.43
C ASN A 103 -0.32 23.66 15.21
N LYS A 104 -1.06 22.54 15.13
CA LYS A 104 -0.47 21.23 14.94
C LYS A 104 0.07 21.10 13.52
N VAL A 105 1.37 20.81 13.42
CA VAL A 105 2.06 20.60 12.14
C VAL A 105 1.93 19.14 11.73
N GLY A 106 1.50 18.91 10.49
CA GLY A 106 1.36 17.57 9.94
C GLY A 106 2.69 16.93 9.57
N ASN A 107 2.71 15.60 9.51
CA ASN A 107 3.84 14.80 9.04
C ASN A 107 3.35 13.78 8.01
N PRO A 108 3.74 13.88 6.72
CA PRO A 108 3.28 12.96 5.68
C PRO A 108 3.73 11.52 5.94
N TYR A 109 4.87 11.33 6.63
CA TYR A 109 5.40 10.01 6.96
C TYR A 109 4.71 9.33 8.14
N ALA A 110 3.77 9.99 8.83
CA ALA A 110 2.99 9.38 9.91
C ALA A 110 1.83 8.47 9.43
N TYR A 111 1.55 8.50 8.13
CA TYR A 111 0.40 7.83 7.50
C TYR A 111 0.80 7.05 6.24
N GLY A 112 -0.06 6.14 5.81
CA GLY A 112 0.14 5.26 4.64
C GLY A 112 0.66 3.87 5.04
N TYR A 113 0.25 3.35 6.20
CA TYR A 113 0.67 2.05 6.73
C TYR A 113 -0.51 1.09 6.90
N ILE A 114 -0.23 -0.12 7.38
CA ILE A 114 -1.23 -1.10 7.84
C ILE A 114 -1.46 -0.93 9.35
N PRO A 115 -2.62 -0.45 9.82
CA PRO A 115 -3.01 -0.53 11.21
C PRO A 115 -3.56 -1.92 11.54
N GLU A 116 -3.18 -2.50 12.68
CA GLU A 116 -3.76 -3.71 13.22
C GLU A 116 -4.63 -3.39 14.45
N VAL A 117 -5.91 -3.77 14.39
CA VAL A 117 -6.86 -3.65 15.49
C VAL A 117 -7.05 -5.01 16.14
N VAL A 118 -6.65 -5.12 17.41
CA VAL A 118 -6.97 -6.27 18.26
C VAL A 118 -8.30 -6.01 18.96
N VAL A 119 -9.24 -6.94 18.85
CA VAL A 119 -10.51 -6.91 19.59
C VAL A 119 -10.50 -8.00 20.65
N ARG A 120 -10.61 -7.62 21.92
CA ARG A 120 -10.62 -8.56 23.06
C ARG A 120 -12.05 -9.04 23.38
N PRO A 121 -12.21 -10.16 24.12
CA PRO A 121 -13.53 -10.70 24.47
C PRO A 121 -14.43 -9.75 25.27
N ASP A 122 -13.84 -8.79 26.00
CA ASP A 122 -14.55 -7.72 26.71
C ASP A 122 -14.90 -6.51 25.81
N ASN A 123 -14.78 -6.68 24.49
CA ASN A 123 -14.90 -5.67 23.46
C ASN A 123 -13.89 -4.53 23.54
N SER A 124 -12.86 -4.57 24.41
CA SER A 124 -11.81 -3.55 24.38
C SER A 124 -10.92 -3.71 23.14
N THR A 125 -10.37 -2.60 22.66
CA THR A 125 -9.55 -2.58 21.44
C THR A 125 -8.18 -1.99 21.68
N THR A 126 -7.17 -2.50 20.99
CA THR A 126 -5.85 -1.88 20.87
C THR A 126 -5.47 -1.75 19.42
N VAL A 127 -4.77 -0.67 19.08
CA VAL A 127 -4.31 -0.38 17.71
C VAL A 127 -2.79 -0.24 17.72
N VAL A 128 -2.14 -0.86 16.74
CA VAL A 128 -0.73 -0.62 16.36
C VAL A 128 -0.67 -0.30 14.87
N LYS A 129 0.41 0.36 14.43
CA LYS A 129 0.72 0.57 13.00
C LYS A 129 2.00 -0.18 12.68
N HIS A 130 1.98 -0.99 11.63
CA HIS A 130 3.13 -1.76 11.18
C HIS A 130 4.00 -0.97 10.21
N TYR A 131 4.83 -0.08 10.76
CA TYR A 131 5.72 0.79 9.98
C TYR A 131 6.77 0.03 9.16
N SER A 132 7.20 -1.15 9.64
CA SER A 132 8.13 -2.03 8.93
C SER A 132 7.51 -2.70 7.70
N MET A 133 6.18 -2.63 7.49
CA MET A 133 5.56 -3.09 6.25
C MET A 133 5.68 -2.10 5.08
N GLY A 134 6.28 -0.94 5.32
CA GLY A 134 6.48 0.08 4.30
C GLY A 134 5.26 0.98 4.10
N ARG A 135 5.56 2.17 3.58
CA ARG A 135 4.62 3.24 3.33
C ARG A 135 4.24 3.31 1.85
N PHE A 136 2.97 3.11 1.54
CA PHE A 136 2.36 3.23 0.20
C PHE A 136 0.82 3.19 0.32
N SER A 137 0.11 3.11 -0.81
CA SER A 137 -1.35 3.18 -0.91
C SER A 137 -1.92 1.79 -0.71
N HIS A 138 -1.98 1.37 0.56
CA HIS A 138 -2.42 0.02 0.89
C HIS A 138 -3.92 -0.12 0.60
N GLU A 139 -4.26 -0.94 -0.40
CA GLU A 139 -5.65 -1.35 -0.64
C GLU A 139 -6.06 -2.39 0.43
N LEU A 140 -5.26 -3.46 0.54
CA LEU A 140 -5.48 -4.59 1.43
C LEU A 140 -4.14 -5.20 1.83
N GLY A 141 -3.95 -5.50 3.11
CA GLY A 141 -2.91 -6.41 3.58
C GLY A 141 -3.50 -7.80 3.84
N LYS A 142 -2.92 -8.86 3.26
CA LYS A 142 -3.36 -10.25 3.48
C LYS A 142 -2.22 -11.12 4.00
N VAL A 143 -2.40 -11.63 5.21
CA VAL A 143 -1.45 -12.59 5.82
C VAL A 143 -1.67 -13.99 5.25
N ALA A 144 -0.58 -14.64 4.86
CA ALA A 144 -0.54 -16.02 4.42
C ALA A 144 -0.65 -17.00 5.62
N PRO A 145 -0.95 -18.29 5.38
CA PRO A 145 -1.14 -19.27 6.46
C PRO A 145 0.11 -19.57 7.31
N ASP A 146 1.32 -19.19 6.89
CA ASP A 146 2.52 -19.27 7.76
C ASP A 146 2.52 -18.24 8.90
N GLY A 147 1.60 -17.29 8.86
CA GLY A 147 1.46 -16.21 9.84
C GLY A 147 2.59 -15.17 9.79
N LYS A 148 3.44 -15.19 8.76
CA LYS A 148 4.59 -14.29 8.59
C LYS A 148 4.53 -13.47 7.31
N THR A 149 4.05 -14.09 6.23
CA THR A 149 4.10 -13.50 4.89
C THR A 149 2.86 -12.66 4.66
N VAL A 150 3.03 -11.41 4.21
CA VAL A 150 1.94 -10.49 3.92
C VAL A 150 2.04 -10.02 2.47
N PHE A 151 0.93 -10.11 1.75
CA PHE A 151 0.76 -9.54 0.41
C PHE A 151 -0.05 -8.26 0.49
N PHE A 152 0.26 -7.33 -0.39
CA PHE A 152 -0.40 -6.04 -0.44
C PHE A 152 -1.01 -5.79 -1.82
N GLY A 153 -2.16 -5.14 -1.85
CA GLY A 153 -2.57 -4.33 -2.99
C GLY A 153 -2.01 -2.92 -2.82
N ASP A 154 -1.42 -2.37 -3.88
CA ASP A 154 -0.93 -0.99 -3.96
C ASP A 154 -1.77 -0.22 -5.01
N ASP A 155 -2.76 0.56 -4.55
CA ASP A 155 -3.69 1.24 -5.46
C ASP A 155 -3.08 2.49 -6.09
N GLY A 156 -3.25 2.60 -7.41
CA GLY A 156 -2.74 3.70 -8.22
C GLY A 156 -1.97 3.25 -9.46
N THR A 157 -1.50 4.22 -10.22
CA THR A 157 -0.65 4.01 -11.41
C THR A 157 0.83 4.12 -11.07
N ASN A 158 1.71 3.39 -11.75
CA ASN A 158 3.15 3.36 -11.45
C ASN A 158 3.41 2.90 -10.00
N THR A 159 2.71 1.84 -9.61
CA THR A 159 2.79 1.15 -8.31
C THR A 159 3.61 -0.13 -8.42
N MET A 160 3.75 -0.88 -7.32
CA MET A 160 4.52 -2.13 -7.29
C MET A 160 3.78 -3.20 -6.52
N LEU A 161 4.05 -4.47 -6.86
CA LEU A 161 3.67 -5.58 -6.00
C LEU A 161 4.70 -5.73 -4.87
N PHE A 162 4.27 -5.45 -3.64
CA PHE A 162 5.09 -5.65 -2.45
C PHE A 162 4.76 -6.97 -1.73
N MET A 163 5.75 -7.49 -1.02
CA MET A 163 5.61 -8.61 -0.09
C MET A 163 6.42 -8.30 1.17
N TYR A 164 5.86 -8.59 2.33
CA TYR A 164 6.56 -8.52 3.60
C TYR A 164 6.68 -9.91 4.22
N VAL A 165 7.82 -10.21 4.83
CA VAL A 165 8.03 -11.45 5.59
C VAL A 165 8.49 -11.07 6.98
N ALA A 166 7.61 -11.30 7.96
CA ALA A 166 7.91 -11.08 9.37
C ALA A 166 8.98 -12.05 9.90
N ASP A 167 9.78 -11.60 10.86
CA ASP A 167 10.79 -12.45 11.51
C ASP A 167 10.12 -13.61 12.27
N ASN A 168 9.02 -13.31 12.97
CA ASN A 168 8.28 -14.25 13.79
C ASN A 168 6.83 -14.40 13.29
N ALA A 169 6.28 -15.61 13.40
CA ALA A 169 4.87 -15.82 13.05
C ALA A 169 3.97 -15.10 14.05
N GLN A 170 2.92 -14.44 13.54
CA GLN A 170 1.92 -13.70 14.30
C GLN A 170 2.46 -12.44 15.00
N ASP A 171 3.67 -12.01 14.66
CA ASP A 171 4.28 -10.78 15.14
C ASP A 171 4.81 -10.00 13.95
N LEU A 172 4.06 -8.97 13.58
CA LEU A 172 4.31 -8.14 12.40
C LEU A 172 5.18 -6.91 12.71
N SER A 173 5.81 -6.86 13.89
CA SER A 173 6.59 -5.71 14.34
C SER A 173 8.00 -5.62 13.74
N ALA A 174 8.50 -6.69 13.11
CA ALA A 174 9.82 -6.71 12.48
C ALA A 174 9.90 -7.73 11.35
N GLY A 175 10.61 -7.37 10.28
CA GLY A 175 10.69 -8.22 9.10
C GLY A 175 11.34 -7.56 7.89
N THR A 176 11.24 -8.24 6.76
CA THR A 176 11.86 -7.82 5.49
C THR A 176 10.78 -7.45 4.47
N LEU A 177 10.93 -6.27 3.86
CA LEU A 177 10.08 -5.79 2.76
C LEU A 177 10.76 -6.07 1.41
N TYR A 178 9.98 -6.57 0.46
CA TYR A 178 10.38 -6.90 -0.90
C TYR A 178 9.47 -6.24 -1.92
N ALA A 179 10.02 -5.90 -3.08
CA ALA A 179 9.27 -5.53 -4.29
C ALA A 179 9.45 -6.61 -5.36
N ALA A 180 8.39 -6.90 -6.11
CA ALA A 180 8.46 -7.84 -7.24
C ALA A 180 8.98 -7.14 -8.50
N LYS A 181 9.87 -7.81 -9.22
CA LYS A 181 10.18 -7.54 -10.62
C LYS A 181 9.38 -8.50 -11.51
N TRP A 182 8.67 -7.95 -12.49
CA TRP A 182 7.90 -8.73 -13.45
C TRP A 182 8.79 -9.13 -14.64
N ILE A 183 9.17 -10.41 -14.71
CA ILE A 183 9.93 -10.95 -15.84
C ILE A 183 8.94 -11.58 -16.81
N GLN A 184 8.45 -10.76 -17.75
CA GLN A 184 7.45 -11.17 -18.73
C GLN A 184 7.95 -12.36 -19.56
N THR A 185 7.10 -13.39 -19.67
CA THR A 185 7.31 -14.60 -20.46
C THR A 185 6.27 -14.77 -21.57
N SER A 186 5.13 -14.08 -21.44
CA SER A 186 4.05 -14.03 -22.44
C SER A 186 3.30 -12.71 -22.28
N ASP A 187 2.83 -12.14 -23.38
CA ASP A 187 1.92 -11.00 -23.47
C ASP A 187 0.45 -11.40 -23.73
N GLN A 188 0.20 -12.69 -23.99
CA GLN A 188 -1.14 -13.22 -24.27
C GLN A 188 -1.99 -13.35 -23.00
N ASN A 189 -3.32 -13.16 -23.13
CA ASN A 189 -4.31 -13.34 -22.07
C ASN A 189 -3.99 -12.58 -20.76
N GLY A 190 -3.64 -11.30 -20.88
CA GLY A 190 -3.22 -10.49 -19.73
C GLY A 190 -1.83 -10.83 -19.20
N GLY A 191 -1.04 -11.59 -19.95
CA GLY A 191 0.36 -11.83 -19.68
C GLY A 191 0.66 -12.91 -18.65
N VAL A 192 1.91 -13.36 -18.70
CA VAL A 192 2.50 -14.33 -17.76
C VAL A 192 3.90 -13.88 -17.44
N ALA A 193 4.29 -13.91 -16.17
CA ALA A 193 5.65 -13.60 -15.74
C ALA A 193 6.18 -14.55 -14.65
N ASN A 194 7.49 -14.72 -14.67
CA ASN A 194 8.23 -15.14 -13.48
C ASN A 194 8.45 -13.91 -12.61
N LEU A 195 8.25 -14.06 -11.30
CA LEU A 195 8.49 -12.98 -10.35
C LEU A 195 9.88 -13.14 -9.73
N LYS A 196 10.66 -12.06 -9.76
CA LYS A 196 11.94 -11.98 -9.05
C LYS A 196 11.82 -10.96 -7.93
N TRP A 197 12.13 -11.35 -6.70
CA TRP A 197 11.94 -10.50 -5.54
C TRP A 197 13.20 -9.68 -5.23
N ILE A 198 13.06 -8.38 -5.14
CA ILE A 198 14.11 -7.44 -4.76
C ILE A 198 13.92 -7.10 -3.29
N LYS A 199 14.90 -7.41 -2.45
CA LYS A 199 14.90 -6.99 -1.05
C LYS A 199 15.08 -5.49 -0.97
N LEU A 200 14.13 -4.79 -0.35
CA LEU A 200 14.25 -3.36 -0.09
C LEU A 200 15.01 -3.11 1.22
N GLY A 201 14.64 -3.84 2.28
CA GLY A 201 15.27 -3.68 3.58
C GLY A 201 14.68 -4.58 4.64
N HIS A 202 15.35 -4.64 5.79
CA HIS A 202 14.84 -5.23 7.03
C HIS A 202 14.81 -4.15 8.11
N ALA A 203 13.72 -4.09 8.87
CA ALA A 203 13.56 -3.14 9.97
C ALA A 203 12.53 -3.63 11.00
N THR A 204 12.54 -2.97 12.17
CA THR A 204 11.42 -3.02 13.13
C THR A 204 10.52 -1.79 12.99
N ASP A 205 9.28 -1.90 13.46
CA ASP A 205 8.33 -0.81 13.54
C ASP A 205 8.91 0.38 14.34
N GLU A 206 9.63 0.11 15.44
CA GLU A 206 10.26 1.15 16.26
C GLU A 206 11.38 1.88 15.53
N GLU A 207 12.18 1.19 14.72
CA GLU A 207 13.24 1.83 13.92
C GLU A 207 12.64 2.82 12.92
N ILE A 208 11.58 2.41 12.20
CA ILE A 208 10.93 3.27 11.21
C ILE A 208 10.18 4.41 11.90
N LYS A 209 9.47 4.12 12.99
CA LYS A 209 8.81 5.13 13.81
C LYS A 209 9.80 6.17 14.35
N SER A 210 11.04 5.77 14.69
CA SER A 210 12.06 6.71 15.16
C SER A 210 12.42 7.78 14.11
N TYR A 211 12.44 7.44 12.82
CA TYR A 211 12.64 8.45 11.76
C TYR A 211 11.47 9.43 11.70
N ILE A 212 10.24 8.91 11.79
CA ILE A 212 9.00 9.71 11.77
C ILE A 212 8.97 10.67 12.96
N ASP A 213 9.24 10.16 14.17
CA ASP A 213 9.21 10.94 15.42
C ASP A 213 10.29 12.04 15.45
N LYS A 214 11.42 11.83 14.74
CA LYS A 214 12.47 12.84 14.56
C LYS A 214 12.13 13.89 13.50
N GLY A 215 10.99 13.75 12.82
CA GLY A 215 10.53 14.69 11.81
C GLY A 215 11.34 14.63 10.52
N ILE A 216 11.76 13.43 10.10
CA ILE A 216 12.45 13.22 8.83
C ILE A 216 11.68 13.83 7.66
N LYS A 217 12.39 14.44 6.73
CA LYS A 217 11.84 15.06 5.51
C LYS A 217 12.26 14.30 4.27
N PHE A 218 11.58 14.55 3.15
CA PHE A 218 11.98 13.98 1.87
C PHE A 218 13.42 14.39 1.51
N SER A 219 13.76 15.66 1.71
CA SER A 219 15.11 16.16 1.46
C SER A 219 16.18 15.59 2.40
N ASP A 220 15.81 14.96 3.52
CA ASP A 220 16.76 14.24 4.37
C ASP A 220 17.15 12.87 3.76
N ILE A 221 16.25 12.27 2.97
CA ILE A 221 16.42 10.94 2.38
C ILE A 221 17.10 11.03 1.01
N PHE A 222 16.71 12.01 0.19
CA PHE A 222 17.13 12.08 -1.22
C PHE A 222 17.86 13.39 -1.58
N GLU A 223 18.82 13.26 -2.49
CA GLU A 223 19.23 14.34 -3.38
C GLU A 223 18.32 14.33 -4.63
N THR A 224 18.09 15.50 -5.24
CA THR A 224 17.25 15.64 -6.45
C THR A 224 18.01 16.30 -7.60
N ALA A 225 17.67 15.93 -8.84
CA ALA A 225 18.05 16.65 -10.06
C ALA A 225 16.83 16.93 -10.95
N ASP A 226 16.97 17.89 -11.87
CA ASP A 226 15.90 18.33 -12.79
C ASP A 226 16.01 17.71 -14.19
N GLN A 227 17.07 16.94 -14.44
CA GLN A 227 17.38 16.28 -15.70
C GLN A 227 18.33 15.10 -15.47
N ASP A 228 18.60 14.32 -16.53
CA ASP A 228 19.56 13.21 -16.49
C ASP A 228 20.90 13.66 -15.92
N THR A 229 21.27 13.09 -14.77
CA THR A 229 22.44 13.46 -13.98
C THR A 229 23.15 12.19 -13.52
N GLU A 230 24.47 12.14 -13.69
CA GLU A 230 25.28 10.98 -13.30
C GLU A 230 25.10 10.64 -11.82
N GLY A 231 24.84 9.36 -11.52
CA GLY A 231 24.61 8.88 -10.16
C GLY A 231 23.19 9.06 -9.62
N PHE A 232 22.28 9.65 -10.39
CA PHE A 232 20.85 9.73 -10.07
C PHE A 232 20.07 8.65 -10.82
N SER A 233 19.03 8.13 -10.19
CA SER A 233 18.08 7.20 -10.80
C SER A 233 16.89 7.99 -11.35
N LYS A 234 16.57 7.76 -12.63
CA LYS A 234 15.37 8.30 -13.28
C LYS A 234 14.19 7.36 -13.00
N ILE A 235 13.20 7.81 -12.25
CA ILE A 235 12.05 7.01 -11.81
C ILE A 235 10.73 7.72 -12.08
N LYS A 236 9.62 6.98 -12.07
CA LYS A 236 8.25 7.52 -12.08
C LYS A 236 7.41 6.63 -11.18
N THR A 237 6.79 7.20 -10.15
CA THR A 237 5.98 6.45 -9.17
C THR A 237 4.71 7.20 -8.82
N TYR A 238 3.69 6.48 -8.32
CA TYR A 238 2.37 7.04 -8.01
C TYR A 238 2.36 8.39 -7.28
N PRO A 239 3.02 8.59 -6.12
CA PRO A 239 2.74 9.78 -5.32
C PRO A 239 3.09 11.08 -6.05
N SER A 240 4.10 11.07 -6.92
CA SER A 240 4.43 12.23 -7.76
C SER A 240 3.67 12.22 -9.10
N GLY A 241 3.51 11.04 -9.71
CA GLY A 241 2.99 10.87 -11.07
C GLY A 241 3.92 11.40 -12.18
N ASN A 242 5.01 12.09 -11.81
CA ASN A 242 5.98 12.70 -12.71
C ASN A 242 7.30 11.92 -12.72
N VAL A 243 8.12 12.18 -13.73
CA VAL A 243 9.51 11.71 -13.78
C VAL A 243 10.34 12.46 -12.74
N GLU A 244 11.11 11.72 -11.95
CA GLU A 244 12.01 12.25 -10.94
C GLU A 244 13.43 11.70 -11.14
N TRP A 245 14.46 12.53 -10.89
CA TRP A 245 15.86 12.10 -10.80
C TRP A 245 16.30 12.18 -9.36
N LEU A 246 16.43 11.02 -8.72
CA LEU A 246 16.68 10.93 -7.29
C LEU A 246 17.92 10.09 -7.00
N LYS A 247 18.61 10.45 -5.91
CA LYS A 247 19.70 9.67 -5.36
C LYS A 247 19.53 9.56 -3.86
N VAL A 248 19.59 8.34 -3.32
CA VAL A 248 19.54 8.11 -1.87
C VAL A 248 20.81 8.67 -1.24
N LYS A 249 20.64 9.46 -0.18
CA LYS A 249 21.77 9.97 0.60
C LYS A 249 22.42 8.82 1.39
N PRO A 250 23.77 8.83 1.54
CA PRO A 250 24.46 7.76 2.27
C PRO A 250 23.88 7.55 3.68
N GLY A 251 23.51 6.31 4.01
CA GLY A 251 22.94 5.94 5.31
C GLY A 251 21.42 6.12 5.43
N MET A 252 20.74 6.57 4.37
CA MET A 252 19.28 6.73 4.34
C MET A 252 18.56 5.61 3.59
N GLU A 253 19.24 4.53 3.25
CA GLU A 253 18.69 3.39 2.51
C GLU A 253 17.52 2.74 3.26
N LYS A 254 17.62 2.61 4.59
CA LYS A 254 16.51 2.11 5.42
C LYS A 254 15.31 3.08 5.40
N ALA A 255 15.55 4.38 5.56
CA ALA A 255 14.47 5.36 5.49
C ALA A 255 13.80 5.34 4.10
N ALA A 256 14.58 5.29 3.03
CA ALA A 256 14.08 5.18 1.65
C ALA A 256 13.25 3.89 1.45
N ALA A 257 13.72 2.75 1.96
CA ALA A 257 13.06 1.46 1.80
C ALA A 257 11.67 1.39 2.42
N PHE A 258 11.45 2.04 3.57
CA PHE A 258 10.21 1.90 4.33
C PHE A 258 9.32 3.15 4.33
N LEU A 259 9.87 4.35 4.16
CA LEU A 259 9.08 5.59 4.09
C LEU A 259 8.74 5.99 2.65
N GLU A 260 9.53 5.52 1.68
CA GLU A 260 9.48 5.89 0.26
C GLU A 260 9.60 4.65 -0.62
N SER A 261 8.93 3.56 -0.20
CA SER A 261 9.13 2.18 -0.70
C SER A 261 9.03 2.06 -2.22
N ARG A 262 8.06 2.77 -2.85
CA ARG A 262 7.94 2.80 -4.32
C ARG A 262 9.13 3.48 -4.98
N ARG A 263 9.52 4.66 -4.49
CA ARG A 263 10.67 5.40 -5.05
C ARG A 263 11.93 4.54 -4.92
N TYR A 264 12.17 3.95 -3.75
CA TYR A 264 13.36 3.13 -3.53
C TYR A 264 13.36 1.84 -4.35
N GLY A 265 12.22 1.14 -4.44
CA GLY A 265 12.06 -0.03 -5.30
C GLY A 265 12.39 0.27 -6.77
N ALA A 266 11.93 1.41 -7.29
CA ALA A 266 12.18 1.86 -8.66
C ALA A 266 13.66 2.19 -8.90
N MET A 267 14.42 2.56 -7.86
CA MET A 267 15.86 2.83 -7.98
C MET A 267 16.72 1.56 -7.99
N LEU A 268 16.33 0.55 -7.19
CA LEU A 268 17.05 -0.73 -7.13
C LEU A 268 16.87 -1.53 -8.41
N GLU A 269 15.70 -1.41 -9.02
CA GLU A 269 15.36 -1.94 -10.33
C GLU A 269 15.92 -1.00 -11.42
N LYS A 270 17.25 -1.03 -11.67
CA LYS A 270 17.97 -0.15 -12.61
C LYS A 270 17.47 -0.26 -14.05
N GLY A 271 16.36 0.40 -14.37
CA GLY A 271 15.79 0.33 -15.69
C GLY A 271 14.91 -0.89 -15.81
N MET A 272 13.67 -0.66 -15.47
CA MET A 272 12.62 -0.89 -16.41
C MET A 272 13.16 -0.46 -17.86
N LEU A 273 13.26 -1.37 -18.88
CA LEU A 273 13.35 -1.14 -20.36
C LEU A 273 12.31 -1.94 -21.21
N LYS A 274 11.54 -1.44 -22.20
CA LYS A 274 11.58 -0.24 -23.06
C LYS A 274 10.16 0.34 -23.39
N ASP A 275 10.00 1.66 -23.31
CA ASP A 275 8.95 2.45 -23.99
C ASP A 275 9.29 2.60 -25.50
N GLU A 276 8.32 2.40 -26.39
CA GLU A 276 8.50 2.57 -27.85
C GLU A 276 8.91 4.01 -28.23
N ASN A 277 8.62 5.01 -27.37
CA ASN A 277 8.94 6.42 -27.58
C ASN A 277 10.10 6.96 -26.71
N GLY A 278 10.56 6.22 -25.71
CA GLY A 278 11.69 6.57 -24.83
C GLY A 278 11.49 7.80 -23.93
N LEU A 279 10.24 8.22 -23.65
CA LEU A 279 9.95 9.45 -22.92
C LEU A 279 9.76 9.22 -21.40
N ASP A 280 9.10 8.13 -21.02
CA ASP A 280 8.88 7.76 -19.62
C ASP A 280 9.94 6.73 -19.13
N PRO A 281 10.28 6.72 -17.82
CA PRO A 281 10.89 5.55 -17.18
C PRO A 281 9.98 4.35 -17.44
N GLN A 282 10.55 3.23 -17.86
CA GLN A 282 9.73 2.10 -18.33
C GLN A 282 8.90 1.50 -17.18
N ASP A 283 7.97 0.62 -17.52
CA ASP A 283 7.19 -0.29 -16.67
C ASP A 283 7.58 -1.75 -17.01
N ASP A 284 7.82 -2.62 -16.03
CA ASP A 284 8.12 -4.04 -16.29
C ASP A 284 6.97 -4.76 -17.05
N ILE A 285 5.73 -4.31 -16.86
CA ILE A 285 4.54 -4.92 -17.46
C ILE A 285 4.32 -4.35 -18.86
N GLN A 286 4.49 -5.20 -19.88
CA GLN A 286 4.41 -4.81 -21.29
C GLN A 286 3.15 -5.42 -21.91
N LEU A 287 1.99 -4.89 -21.53
CA LEU A 287 0.67 -5.34 -21.99
C LEU A 287 -0.12 -4.19 -22.61
N PRO A 288 -1.00 -4.46 -23.59
CA PRO A 288 -1.92 -3.47 -24.10
C PRO A 288 -2.80 -2.90 -22.99
N LYS A 289 -3.13 -1.61 -23.09
CA LYS A 289 -4.08 -0.98 -22.19
C LYS A 289 -5.42 -1.72 -22.23
N LEU A 290 -5.92 -2.08 -21.04
CA LEU A 290 -7.22 -2.71 -20.86
C LEU A 290 -7.99 -1.98 -19.77
N LYS A 291 -9.08 -1.28 -20.12
CA LYS A 291 -9.87 -0.51 -19.15
C LYS A 291 -10.74 -1.40 -18.27
N ALA A 292 -11.19 -2.53 -18.82
CA ALA A 292 -11.98 -3.55 -18.12
C ALA A 292 -11.22 -4.25 -16.99
N GLY A 293 -9.88 -4.12 -16.95
CA GLY A 293 -9.03 -4.72 -15.94
C GLY A 293 -8.86 -6.23 -16.09
N ALA A 294 -8.13 -6.83 -15.14
CA ALA A 294 -7.87 -8.26 -15.08
C ALA A 294 -7.72 -8.72 -13.64
N THR A 295 -8.07 -9.98 -13.37
CA THR A 295 -7.70 -10.70 -12.15
C THR A 295 -6.51 -11.59 -12.44
N TYR A 296 -5.47 -11.49 -11.62
CA TYR A 296 -4.26 -12.29 -11.74
C TYR A 296 -4.20 -13.40 -10.70
N GLU A 297 -3.66 -14.55 -11.09
CA GLU A 297 -3.29 -15.64 -10.19
C GLU A 297 -1.80 -15.53 -9.83
N LEU A 298 -1.50 -15.66 -8.54
CA LEU A 298 -0.14 -15.79 -8.02
C LEU A 298 0.12 -17.26 -7.65
N ALA A 299 1.12 -17.89 -8.28
CA ALA A 299 1.52 -19.24 -7.91
C ALA A 299 2.56 -19.19 -6.78
N LEU A 300 2.14 -19.54 -5.57
CA LEU A 300 2.98 -19.48 -4.37
C LEU A 300 3.87 -20.73 -4.24
N LYS A 301 5.15 -20.55 -3.91
CA LYS A 301 6.11 -21.64 -3.71
C LYS A 301 7.05 -21.36 -2.54
N ALA A 302 7.43 -22.42 -1.84
CA ALA A 302 8.55 -22.38 -0.90
C ALA A 302 9.90 -22.33 -1.65
N GLY A 303 10.97 -22.01 -0.92
CA GLY A 303 12.34 -22.11 -1.44
C GLY A 303 12.72 -21.04 -2.46
N GLN A 304 11.90 -19.99 -2.61
CA GLN A 304 12.24 -18.86 -3.46
C GLN A 304 13.42 -18.09 -2.88
N LYS A 305 14.16 -17.46 -3.78
CA LYS A 305 15.30 -16.62 -3.43
C LYS A 305 15.08 -15.21 -3.94
N ASP A 306 15.68 -14.25 -3.24
CA ASP A 306 15.69 -12.86 -3.69
C ASP A 306 16.68 -12.65 -4.85
N SER A 307 16.75 -11.41 -5.32
CA SER A 307 17.60 -11.01 -6.43
C SER A 307 19.09 -11.17 -6.20
N GLU A 308 19.50 -11.28 -4.94
CA GLU A 308 20.86 -11.48 -4.47
C GLU A 308 21.13 -12.96 -4.11
N ASN A 309 20.20 -13.86 -4.44
CA ASN A 309 20.28 -15.31 -4.20
C ASN A 309 20.25 -15.69 -2.71
N ASN A 310 19.76 -14.80 -1.84
CA ASN A 310 19.45 -15.12 -0.45
C ASN A 310 18.11 -15.86 -0.36
N HIS A 311 17.97 -16.72 0.63
CA HIS A 311 16.73 -17.46 0.86
C HIS A 311 15.66 -16.54 1.47
N ILE A 312 14.43 -16.61 0.96
CA ILE A 312 13.28 -15.93 1.58
C ILE A 312 12.64 -16.91 2.56
N ASP A 313 12.51 -16.53 3.84
CA ASP A 313 11.95 -17.39 4.90
C ASP A 313 10.41 -17.46 4.85
N SER A 314 9.88 -18.00 3.75
CA SER A 314 8.46 -18.17 3.55
C SER A 314 8.15 -19.36 2.64
N SER A 315 7.07 -20.06 2.96
CA SER A 315 6.52 -21.12 2.08
C SER A 315 5.54 -20.58 1.04
N TYR A 316 5.21 -19.30 1.11
CA TYR A 316 4.14 -18.67 0.36
C TYR A 316 4.65 -17.60 -0.62
N VAL A 317 5.91 -17.64 -1.03
CA VAL A 317 6.46 -16.62 -1.93
C VAL A 317 5.89 -16.77 -3.34
N PRO A 318 5.28 -15.73 -3.95
CA PRO A 318 4.80 -15.81 -5.32
C PRO A 318 5.95 -16.00 -6.30
N ALA A 319 5.94 -17.10 -7.05
CA ALA A 319 6.98 -17.43 -8.02
C ALA A 319 6.62 -16.99 -9.45
N THR A 320 5.33 -17.04 -9.79
CA THR A 320 4.81 -16.60 -11.09
C THR A 320 3.50 -15.85 -10.91
N MET A 321 3.20 -14.97 -11.86
CA MET A 321 1.93 -14.26 -11.96
C MET A 321 1.38 -14.42 -13.38
N LYS A 322 0.08 -14.68 -13.51
CA LYS A 322 -0.58 -14.78 -14.82
C LYS A 322 -1.99 -14.22 -14.78
N GLY A 323 -2.43 -13.67 -15.91
CA GLY A 323 -3.84 -13.34 -16.10
C GLY A 323 -4.73 -14.57 -15.94
N LEU A 324 -5.72 -14.49 -15.04
CA LEU A 324 -6.69 -15.56 -14.79
C LEU A 324 -8.04 -15.24 -15.41
N ILE A 325 -8.55 -14.04 -15.14
CA ILE A 325 -9.81 -13.53 -15.70
C ILE A 325 -9.49 -12.19 -16.35
N ILE A 326 -9.73 -12.08 -17.65
CA ILE A 326 -9.42 -10.89 -18.42
C ILE A 326 -10.72 -10.21 -18.81
N GLY A 327 -10.83 -8.91 -18.55
CA GLY A 327 -11.92 -8.11 -19.05
C GLY A 327 -11.79 -7.86 -20.56
N GLU A 328 -12.90 -7.51 -21.20
CA GLU A 328 -12.93 -7.04 -22.59
C GLU A 328 -13.56 -5.65 -22.62
N ASP A 329 -12.87 -4.70 -23.24
CA ASP A 329 -13.39 -3.36 -23.49
C ASP A 329 -14.41 -3.41 -24.64
N LEU A 330 -15.64 -2.99 -24.37
CA LEU A 330 -16.66 -2.88 -25.42
C LEU A 330 -16.49 -1.59 -26.21
N LEU A 331 -16.49 -1.68 -27.54
CA LEU A 331 -16.46 -0.51 -28.43
C LEU A 331 -17.71 0.36 -28.30
N VAL A 332 -18.85 -0.27 -28.01
CA VAL A 332 -20.15 0.38 -27.80
C VAL A 332 -20.73 -0.17 -26.50
N PRO A 333 -21.28 0.68 -25.61
CA PRO A 333 -21.92 0.19 -24.40
C PRO A 333 -23.01 -0.84 -24.72
N ASP A 334 -23.15 -1.86 -23.87
CA ASP A 334 -24.24 -2.82 -23.98
C ASP A 334 -25.61 -2.18 -23.69
N GLU A 335 -26.70 -2.94 -23.78
CA GLU A 335 -28.06 -2.44 -23.52
C GLU A 335 -28.26 -1.90 -22.08
N LYS A 336 -27.36 -2.22 -21.15
CA LYS A 336 -27.36 -1.74 -19.76
C LYS A 336 -26.39 -0.57 -19.55
N GLY A 337 -25.68 -0.14 -20.59
CA GLY A 337 -24.69 0.93 -20.55
C GLY A 337 -23.31 0.48 -20.05
N ASN A 338 -23.07 -0.83 -19.90
CA ASN A 338 -21.74 -1.33 -19.52
C ASN A 338 -20.77 -1.13 -20.68
N THR A 339 -19.55 -0.68 -20.37
CA THR A 339 -18.48 -0.49 -21.36
C THR A 339 -17.46 -1.63 -21.36
N ALA A 340 -17.71 -2.69 -20.59
CA ALA A 340 -16.80 -3.81 -20.41
C ALA A 340 -17.57 -5.09 -20.05
N VAL A 341 -17.00 -6.23 -20.43
CA VAL A 341 -17.50 -7.57 -20.05
C VAL A 341 -16.36 -8.46 -19.56
N VAL A 342 -16.68 -9.55 -18.87
CA VAL A 342 -15.69 -10.58 -18.56
C VAL A 342 -15.51 -11.47 -19.79
N ALA A 343 -14.29 -11.51 -20.35
CA ALA A 343 -13.98 -12.48 -21.38
C ALA A 343 -13.91 -13.86 -20.73
N ILE A 344 -14.88 -14.72 -21.02
CA ILE A 344 -14.78 -16.15 -20.70
C ILE A 344 -13.83 -16.73 -21.73
N THR A 345 -12.56 -16.88 -21.38
CA THR A 345 -11.58 -17.60 -22.19
C THR A 345 -11.98 -19.08 -22.23
N THR A 346 -12.54 -19.52 -23.36
CA THR A 346 -12.81 -20.93 -23.66
C THR A 346 -11.57 -21.67 -24.10
#